data_AF-A0A8T5MWE2-F1
#
_entry.id   AF-A0A8T5MWE2-F1
#
_cell.length_a   1.000
_cell.length_b   1.000
_cell.length_c   1.000
_cell.angle_alpha   90.00
_cell.angle_beta   90.00
_cell.angle_gamma   90.00
#
_symmetry.space_group_name_H-M   'P 1'
#
loop_
_entity.id
_entity.type
_entity.pdbx_description
1 polymer ?
#
loop_
_entity_poly.entity_id
_entity_poly.type
_entity_poly.pdbx_seq_one_letter_code
_entity_poly.pdbx_strand_id
1 'polypeptide(L)'
;TIVRVTKIPFRIAHRIVGALARSGEKPTVEQIDVVAKKMMGKRLSDMGLTQEIVDKALDIEQNIRVRSIRGGPSPDECERMIKERKASIASDAKLLKQKADKINVALKQLNAIVRSGVQK
;
A
#
# COMPACT_ATOMS: atom_id res chain seq x y z
N THR A 1 -4.28 16.87 0.62
CA THR A 1 -5.04 17.86 -0.16
C THR A 1 -4.76 19.28 0.29
N ILE A 2 -5.10 19.65 1.53
CA ILE A 2 -4.91 21.01 2.08
C ILE A 2 -3.49 21.57 1.85
N VAL A 3 -2.44 20.84 2.24
CA VAL A 3 -1.04 21.26 2.05
C VAL A 3 -0.71 21.54 0.57
N ARG A 4 -1.21 20.69 -0.34
CA ARG A 4 -0.89 20.81 -1.77
C ARG A 4 -1.51 22.05 -2.39
N VAL A 5 -2.75 22.36 -2.02
CA VAL A 5 -3.54 23.49 -2.55
C VAL A 5 -3.12 24.80 -1.90
N THR A 6 -3.15 24.85 -0.57
CA THR A 6 -3.00 26.10 0.20
C THR A 6 -1.55 26.43 0.59
N LYS A 7 -0.60 25.51 0.36
CA LYS A 7 0.81 25.64 0.73
C LYS A 7 1.09 25.88 2.22
N ILE A 8 0.11 25.72 3.09
CA ILE A 8 0.34 25.82 4.54
C ILE A 8 1.20 24.64 5.03
N PRO A 9 1.98 24.81 6.12
CA PRO A 9 2.76 23.72 6.70
C PRO A 9 1.90 22.51 7.06
N PHE A 10 2.44 21.31 6.84
CA PHE A 10 1.73 20.04 7.13
C PHE A 10 1.21 19.97 8.56
N ARG A 11 2.00 20.43 9.54
CA ARG A 11 1.61 20.45 10.95
C ARG A 11 0.30 21.22 11.17
N ILE A 12 0.11 22.34 10.47
CA ILE A 12 -1.11 23.15 10.59
C ILE A 12 -2.29 22.45 9.92
N ALA A 13 -2.09 21.97 8.69
CA ALA A 13 -3.12 21.20 7.97
C ALA A 13 -3.59 19.98 8.78
N HIS A 14 -2.65 19.25 9.38
CA HIS A 14 -2.95 18.06 10.19
C HIS A 14 -3.73 18.42 11.46
N ARG A 15 -3.41 19.53 12.13
CA ARG A 15 -4.18 20.02 13.30
C ARG A 15 -5.62 20.40 12.93
N ILE A 16 -5.82 21.04 11.78
CA ILE A 16 -7.17 21.39 11.29
C ILE A 16 -7.97 20.11 11.03
N VAL A 17 -7.41 19.16 10.27
CA VAL A 17 -8.07 17.88 9.98
C VAL A 17 -8.37 17.10 11.26
N GLY A 18 -7.42 17.03 12.19
CA GLY A 18 -7.61 16.35 13.47
C GLY A 18 -8.69 16.99 14.35
N ALA A 19 -8.89 18.31 14.24
CA ALA A 19 -9.98 18.98 14.94
C ALA A 19 -11.35 18.64 14.34
N LEU A 20 -11.44 18.55 13.02
CA LEU A 20 -12.67 18.19 12.31
C LEU A 20 -13.01 16.71 12.49
N ALA A 21 -12.02 15.82 12.48
CA ALA A 21 -12.24 14.38 12.62
C ALA A 21 -12.95 13.99 13.93
N ARG A 22 -12.89 14.84 14.96
CA ARG A 22 -13.57 14.59 16.25
C ARG A 22 -15.09 14.72 16.17
N SER A 23 -15.65 15.41 15.18
CA SER A 23 -17.12 15.46 15.03
C SER A 23 -17.69 14.16 14.45
N GLY A 24 -16.88 13.37 13.73
CA GLY A 24 -17.35 12.19 13.00
C GLY A 24 -18.19 12.51 11.76
N GLU A 25 -18.41 13.79 11.47
CA GLU A 25 -19.20 14.24 10.32
C GLU A 25 -18.32 14.42 9.08
N LYS A 26 -18.95 14.36 7.90
CA LYS A 26 -18.29 14.70 6.65
C LYS A 26 -17.96 16.20 6.66
N PRO A 27 -16.67 16.60 6.58
CA PRO A 27 -16.31 18.01 6.69
C PRO A 27 -16.71 18.78 5.43
N THR A 28 -17.28 19.97 5.63
CA THR A 28 -17.50 20.95 4.55
C THR A 28 -16.37 21.98 4.51
N VAL A 29 -16.23 22.70 3.39
CA VAL A 29 -15.23 23.77 3.26
C VAL A 29 -15.47 24.90 4.26
N GLU A 30 -16.74 25.19 4.60
CA GLU A 30 -17.10 26.19 5.60
C GLU A 30 -16.68 25.76 7.00
N GLN A 31 -16.90 24.50 7.37
CA GLN A 31 -16.42 23.95 8.65
C GLN A 31 -14.89 24.00 8.73
N ILE A 32 -14.21 23.65 7.63
CA ILE A 32 -12.76 23.75 7.53
C ILE A 32 -12.30 25.20 7.73
N ASP A 33 -12.97 26.17 7.12
CA ASP A 33 -12.66 27.58 7.25
C ASP A 33 -12.87 28.11 8.67
N VAL A 34 -13.93 27.69 9.36
CA VAL A 34 -14.17 28.05 10.76
C VAL A 34 -12.99 27.60 11.63
N VAL A 35 -12.53 26.36 11.45
CA VAL A 35 -11.39 25.82 12.22
C VAL A 35 -10.09 26.51 11.82
N ALA A 36 -9.84 26.71 10.52
CA ALA A 36 -8.65 27.38 10.02
C ALA A 36 -8.56 28.83 10.50
N LYS A 37 -9.67 29.58 10.45
CA LYS A 37 -9.73 30.96 10.94
C LYS A 37 -9.41 31.04 12.43
N LYS A 38 -9.89 30.10 13.25
CA LYS A 38 -9.55 30.00 14.67
C LYS A 38 -8.07 29.68 14.92
N MET A 39 -7.44 28.86 14.06
CA MET A 39 -6.06 28.39 14.27
C MET A 39 -4.98 29.31 13.68
N MET A 40 -5.26 29.99 12.56
CA MET A 40 -4.27 30.77 11.82
C MET A 40 -4.77 32.12 11.30
N GLY A 41 -6.02 32.50 11.63
CA GLY A 41 -6.61 33.77 11.21
C GLY A 41 -6.99 33.87 9.73
N LYS A 42 -6.82 32.80 8.95
CA LYS A 42 -7.13 32.76 7.51
C LYS A 42 -8.10 31.64 7.18
N ARG A 43 -8.90 31.84 6.14
CA ARG A 43 -9.74 30.79 5.54
C ARG A 43 -8.92 30.04 4.51
N LEU A 44 -9.14 28.74 4.40
CA LEU A 44 -8.49 27.93 3.38
C LEU A 44 -9.18 28.08 2.02
N SER A 45 -10.47 28.46 2.00
CA SER A 45 -11.18 28.83 0.77
C SER A 45 -10.56 30.02 0.05
N ASP A 46 -10.17 31.06 0.79
CA ASP A 46 -9.41 32.21 0.28
C ASP A 46 -8.03 31.80 -0.31
N MET A 47 -7.57 30.58 0.02
CA MET A 47 -6.31 29.99 -0.44
C MET A 47 -6.53 28.90 -1.50
N GLY A 48 -7.70 28.86 -2.12
CA GLY A 48 -8.03 27.97 -3.24
C GLY A 48 -8.61 26.60 -2.85
N LEU A 49 -8.93 26.36 -1.57
CA LEU A 49 -9.63 25.13 -1.18
C LEU A 49 -11.12 25.24 -1.53
N THR A 50 -11.62 24.35 -2.39
CA THR A 50 -13.04 24.29 -2.75
C THR A 50 -13.73 23.07 -2.16
N GLN A 51 -15.06 23.08 -2.10
CA GLN A 51 -15.85 21.92 -1.67
C GLN A 51 -15.60 20.70 -2.57
N GLU A 52 -15.48 20.90 -3.88
CA GLU A 52 -15.14 19.83 -4.84
C GLU A 52 -13.79 19.16 -4.52
N ILE A 53 -12.78 19.96 -4.17
CA ILE A 53 -11.46 19.46 -3.76
C ILE A 53 -11.55 18.66 -2.46
N VAL A 54 -12.40 19.07 -1.52
CA VAL A 54 -12.66 18.36 -0.27
C VAL A 54 -13.36 17.03 -0.55
N ASP A 55 -14.40 17.03 -1.37
CA ASP A 55 -15.15 15.83 -1.75
C ASP A 55 -14.25 14.82 -2.46
N LYS A 56 -13.43 15.27 -3.42
CA LYS A 56 -12.45 14.41 -4.09
C LYS A 56 -11.41 13.85 -3.13
N ALA A 57 -11.06 14.57 -2.07
CA ALA A 57 -10.13 14.09 -1.05
C ALA A 57 -10.76 13.03 -0.13
N LEU A 58 -12.09 12.99 -0.02
CA LEU A 58 -12.86 12.03 0.77
C LEU A 58 -13.36 10.83 -0.05
N ASP A 59 -13.25 10.89 -1.37
CA ASP A 59 -13.54 9.75 -2.26
C ASP A 59 -12.52 8.62 -2.04
N ILE A 60 -13.01 7.51 -1.49
CA ILE A 60 -12.19 6.35 -1.14
C ILE A 60 -11.62 5.68 -2.40
N GLU A 61 -12.45 5.49 -3.42
CA GLU A 61 -12.05 4.79 -4.64
C GLU A 61 -10.96 5.57 -5.37
N GLN A 62 -11.14 6.89 -5.51
CA GLN A 62 -10.12 7.75 -6.09
C GLN A 62 -8.83 7.73 -5.27
N ASN A 63 -8.91 7.80 -3.94
CA ASN A 63 -7.74 7.72 -3.07
C ASN A 63 -6.94 6.42 -3.23
N ILE A 64 -7.62 5.30 -3.52
CA ILE A 64 -6.96 4.03 -3.81
C ILE A 64 -6.32 4.06 -5.21
N ARG A 65 -7.08 4.46 -6.23
CA ARG A 65 -6.63 4.47 -7.64
C ARG A 65 -5.39 5.34 -7.85
N VAL A 66 -5.34 6.54 -7.25
CA VAL A 66 -4.22 7.47 -7.45
C VAL A 66 -2.92 7.04 -6.75
N ARG A 67 -2.96 6.04 -5.85
CA ARG A 67 -1.77 5.53 -5.15
C ARG A 67 -1.14 4.38 -5.94
N SER A 68 -0.80 4.66 -7.19
CA SER A 68 -0.19 3.72 -8.15
C SER A 68 1.34 3.64 -8.10
N ILE A 69 1.95 4.19 -7.05
CA ILE A 69 3.38 4.02 -6.78
C ILE A 69 3.70 2.53 -6.54
N ARG A 70 4.97 2.15 -6.73
CA ARG A 70 5.43 0.79 -6.42
C ARG A 70 5.09 0.41 -4.96
N GLY A 71 4.43 -0.73 -4.78
CA GLY A 71 3.91 -1.20 -3.49
C GLY A 71 2.62 -0.51 -3.02
N GLY A 72 2.01 0.32 -3.85
CA GLY A 72 0.75 1.01 -3.56
C GLY A 72 -0.49 0.11 -3.69
N PRO A 73 -1.63 0.55 -3.13
CA PRO A 73 -2.88 -0.21 -3.15
C PRO A 73 -3.67 -0.08 -4.45
N SER A 74 -3.16 0.61 -5.47
CA SER A 74 -3.93 0.77 -6.72
C SER A 74 -4.17 -0.60 -7.38
N PRO A 75 -5.30 -0.79 -8.10
CA PRO A 75 -5.59 -2.03 -8.80
C PRO A 75 -4.45 -2.46 -9.73
N ASP A 76 -3.94 -1.55 -10.54
CA ASP A 76 -2.86 -1.82 -11.50
C ASP A 76 -1.57 -2.28 -10.81
N GLU A 77 -1.19 -1.65 -9.69
CA GLU A 77 0.01 -2.05 -8.94
C GLU A 77 -0.20 -3.38 -8.23
N CYS A 78 -1.40 -3.60 -7.68
CA CYS A 78 -1.77 -4.87 -7.06
C CYS A 78 -1.75 -6.01 -8.10
N GLU A 79 -2.25 -5.78 -9.30
CA GLU A 79 -2.20 -6.77 -10.39
C GLU A 79 -0.76 -7.07 -10.81
N ARG A 80 0.06 -6.04 -11.01
CA ARG A 80 1.50 -6.19 -11.27
C ARG A 80 2.17 -7.01 -10.17
N MET A 81 1.88 -6.70 -8.91
CA MET A 81 2.40 -7.41 -7.76
C MET A 81 1.98 -8.88 -7.76
N ILE A 82 0.70 -9.17 -7.93
CA ILE A 82 0.16 -10.54 -7.97
C ILE A 82 0.85 -11.35 -9.07
N LYS A 83 1.00 -10.78 -10.27
CA LYS A 83 1.68 -11.43 -11.40
C LYS A 83 3.12 -11.80 -11.05
N GLU A 84 3.86 -10.86 -10.46
CA GLU A 84 5.25 -11.07 -10.01
C GLU A 84 5.33 -12.21 -8.98
N ARG A 85 4.45 -12.22 -7.95
CA ARG A 85 4.48 -13.27 -6.91
C ARG A 85 4.12 -14.63 -7.47
N LYS A 86 3.14 -14.71 -8.38
CA LYS A 86 2.79 -15.96 -9.07
C LYS A 86 3.99 -16.54 -9.82
N ALA A 87 4.77 -15.69 -10.50
CA ALA A 87 5.98 -16.11 -11.19
C ALA A 87 7.06 -16.60 -10.21
N SER A 88 7.28 -15.88 -9.09
CA SER A 88 8.21 -16.32 -8.04
C SER A 88 7.83 -17.67 -7.45
N ILE A 89 6.57 -17.86 -7.07
CA ILE A 89 6.07 -19.12 -6.52
C ILE A 89 6.28 -20.28 -7.50
N ALA A 90 6.03 -20.07 -8.79
CA ALA A 90 6.25 -21.09 -9.81
C ALA A 90 7.73 -21.46 -9.95
N SER A 91 8.63 -20.47 -9.88
CA SER A 91 10.08 -20.69 -9.90
C SER A 91 10.54 -21.46 -8.66
N ASP A 92 10.06 -21.08 -7.48
CA ASP A 92 10.41 -21.72 -6.20
C ASP A 92 9.92 -23.18 -6.17
N ALA A 93 8.71 -23.45 -6.66
CA ALA A 93 8.18 -24.81 -6.77
C ALA A 93 9.05 -25.68 -7.70
N LYS A 94 9.50 -25.12 -8.83
CA LYS A 94 10.41 -25.82 -9.76
C LYS A 94 11.75 -26.12 -9.10
N LEU A 95 12.32 -25.15 -8.39
CA LEU A 95 13.59 -25.30 -7.68
C LEU A 95 13.49 -26.36 -6.57
N LEU A 96 12.40 -26.34 -5.80
CA LEU A 96 12.13 -27.31 -4.74
C LEU A 96 12.07 -28.73 -5.31
N LYS A 97 11.33 -28.93 -6.41
CA LYS A 97 11.25 -30.23 -7.10
C LYS A 97 12.62 -30.73 -7.54
N GLN A 98 13.41 -29.87 -8.19
CA GLN A 98 14.76 -30.23 -8.63
C GLN A 98 15.67 -30.66 -7.46
N LYS A 99 15.57 -29.97 -6.31
CA LYS A 99 16.33 -30.34 -5.11
C LYS A 99 15.87 -31.69 -4.55
N ALA A 100 14.56 -31.92 -4.46
CA ALA A 100 13.99 -33.17 -4.00
C ALA A 100 14.42 -34.35 -4.90
N ASP A 101 14.37 -34.17 -6.23
CA ASP A 101 14.80 -35.20 -7.18
C ASP A 101 16.29 -35.55 -7.01
N LYS A 102 17.17 -34.56 -6.82
CA LYS A 102 18.60 -34.79 -6.55
C LYS A 102 18.82 -35.60 -5.26
N ILE A 103 18.11 -35.25 -4.19
CA ILE A 103 18.19 -35.97 -2.91
C ILE A 103 17.73 -37.42 -3.10
N ASN A 104 16.62 -37.64 -3.80
CA ASN A 104 16.09 -38.98 -4.07
C ASN A 104 17.07 -39.84 -4.87
N VAL A 105 17.73 -39.27 -5.87
CA VAL A 105 18.77 -39.96 -6.65
C VAL A 105 19.96 -40.33 -5.76
N ALA A 106 20.46 -39.39 -4.96
CA ALA A 106 21.58 -39.65 -4.05
C ALA A 106 21.24 -40.73 -3.00
N LEU A 107 20.04 -40.70 -2.43
CA LEU A 107 19.55 -41.72 -1.50
C LEU A 107 19.46 -43.11 -2.15
N LYS A 108 18.97 -43.19 -3.39
CA LYS A 108 18.93 -44.46 -4.13
C LYS A 108 20.33 -45.01 -4.38
N GLN A 109 21.28 -44.15 -4.75
CA GLN A 109 22.68 -44.54 -4.95
C GLN A 109 23.32 -45.04 -3.65
N LEU A 110 23.15 -44.31 -2.55
CA LEU A 110 23.65 -44.69 -1.23
C LEU A 110 23.08 -46.06 -0.80
N ASN A 111 21.77 -46.25 -0.91
CA ASN A 111 21.12 -47.51 -0.55
C ASN A 111 21.61 -48.69 -1.40
N ALA A 112 21.90 -48.46 -2.68
CA ALA A 112 22.47 -49.49 -3.56
C ALA A 112 23.88 -49.92 -3.09
N ILE A 113 24.72 -48.96 -2.69
CA ILE A 113 26.07 -49.22 -2.16
C ILE A 113 26.00 -49.98 -0.82
N VAL A 114 25.11 -49.57 0.09
CA VAL A 114 24.94 -50.25 1.39
C VAL A 114 24.52 -51.70 1.18
N ARG A 115 23.56 -51.96 0.27
CA ARG A 115 23.09 -53.33 -0.01
C ARG A 115 24.17 -54.22 -0.61
N SER A 116 24.99 -53.70 -1.53
CA SER A 116 26.07 -54.47 -2.14
C SER A 116 27.26 -54.71 -1.19
N GLY A 117 27.48 -53.83 -0.20
CA GLY A 117 28.50 -54.01 0.83
C GLY A 117 28.15 -55.01 1.93
N VAL A 118 26.86 -55.25 2.18
CA VAL A 118 26.36 -56.20 3.21
C VAL A 118 26.31 -57.65 2.70
N GLN A 119 26.40 -57.86 1.38
CA GLN A 119 26.39 -59.19 0.74
C GLN A 119 27.79 -59.79 0.48
N LYS A 120 28.85 -59.12 0.95
CA LYS A 120 30.22 -59.64 1.01
C LYS A 120 30.57 -60.02 2.43
#